data_AF-A0AAN1BME4-F1
#
_entry.id   AF-A0AAN1BME4-F1
#
_cell.length_a   1.000
_cell.length_b   1.000
_cell.length_c   1.000
_cell.angle_alpha   90.00
_cell.angle_beta   90.00
_cell.angle_gamma   90.00
#
_symmetry.space_group_name_H-M   'P 1'
#
loop_
_entity.id
_entity.type
_entity.pdbx_description
1 polymer ?
#
loop_
_entity_poly.entity_id
_entity_poly.type
_entity_poly.pdbx_seq_one_letter_code
_entity_poly.pdbx_strand_id
1 'polypeptide(L)'
;MTSTIKTQWHNLAFSGLILHEILDHPLEDETPQARLKQIGMMTILYTMTQAHQKLTLSNIIEITDLTRSGVKETVDLLVKRGMLVETMGKNSMGRGTARQFEISQDLLSKLSSFRASQDAG
;
A
#
# COMPACT_ATOMS: atom_id res chain seq x y z
N MET A 1 4.15 -20.07 17.09
CA MET A 1 4.34 -20.78 15.80
C MET A 1 3.13 -20.58 14.88
N THR A 2 1.90 -20.71 15.36
CA THR A 2 0.66 -20.42 14.60
C THR A 2 0.53 -18.95 14.16
N SER A 3 0.99 -17.99 14.96
CA SER A 3 1.01 -16.56 14.59
C SER A 3 1.94 -16.24 13.42
N THR A 4 3.13 -16.82 13.39
CA THR A 4 4.14 -16.58 12.34
C THR A 4 3.66 -17.08 10.97
N ILE A 5 3.06 -18.28 10.94
CA ILE A 5 2.45 -18.85 9.72
C ILE A 5 1.32 -17.92 9.24
N LYS A 6 0.45 -17.46 10.15
CA LYS A 6 -0.64 -16.53 9.82
C LYS A 6 -0.14 -15.23 9.21
N THR A 7 0.96 -14.67 9.72
CA THR A 7 1.60 -13.45 9.18
C THR A 7 2.21 -13.70 7.80
N GLN A 8 2.92 -14.81 7.60
CA GLN A 8 3.52 -15.16 6.30
C GLN A 8 2.46 -15.34 5.22
N TRP A 9 1.35 -16.02 5.54
CA TRP A 9 0.21 -16.14 4.65
C TRP A 9 -0.42 -14.80 4.30
N HIS A 10 -0.58 -13.90 5.28
CA HIS A 10 -1.14 -12.57 5.03
C HIS A 10 -0.27 -11.76 4.07
N ASN A 11 1.06 -11.85 4.21
CA ASN A 11 2.00 -11.19 3.31
C ASN A 11 1.97 -11.75 1.89
N LEU A 12 1.83 -13.08 1.75
CA LEU A 12 1.74 -13.74 0.45
C LEU A 12 0.42 -13.40 -0.25
N ALA A 13 -0.70 -13.48 0.47
CA ALA A 13 -2.02 -13.14 -0.05
C ALA A 13 -2.08 -11.66 -0.46
N PHE A 14 -1.51 -10.77 0.35
CA PHE A 14 -1.40 -9.35 0.01
C PHE A 14 -0.57 -9.14 -1.25
N SER A 15 0.60 -9.77 -1.35
CA SER A 15 1.46 -9.71 -2.54
C SER A 15 0.74 -10.17 -3.81
N GLY A 16 0.01 -11.29 -3.73
CA GLY A 16 -0.78 -11.80 -4.86
C GLY A 16 -1.88 -10.84 -5.28
N LEU A 17 -2.61 -10.27 -4.31
CA LEU A 17 -3.68 -9.32 -4.57
C LEU A 17 -3.15 -8.04 -5.22
N ILE A 18 -2.06 -7.45 -4.73
CA ILE A 18 -1.51 -6.22 -5.34
C ILE A 18 -0.96 -6.49 -6.75
N LEU A 19 -0.40 -7.67 -7.01
CA LEU A 19 0.05 -8.05 -8.35
C LEU A 19 -1.13 -8.11 -9.32
N HIS A 20 -2.24 -8.74 -8.91
CA HIS A 20 -3.47 -8.80 -9.70
C HIS A 20 -4.07 -7.40 -9.94
N GLU A 21 -4.19 -6.60 -8.89
CA GLU A 21 -4.77 -5.25 -8.98
C GLU A 21 -3.92 -4.30 -9.83
N ILE A 22 -2.60 -4.48 -9.92
CA ILE A 22 -1.70 -3.56 -10.66
C ILE A 22 -1.35 -4.06 -12.06
N LEU A 23 -1.02 -5.35 -12.21
CA LEU A 23 -0.56 -5.88 -13.49
C LEU A 23 -1.70 -6.19 -14.45
N ASP A 24 -2.81 -6.72 -13.93
CA ASP A 24 -3.94 -7.16 -14.76
C ASP A 24 -4.91 -6.02 -15.07
N HIS A 25 -4.82 -4.91 -14.33
CA HIS A 25 -5.66 -3.73 -14.48
C HIS A 25 -4.84 -2.45 -14.65
N PRO A 26 -4.03 -2.29 -15.72
CA PRO A 26 -3.21 -1.09 -15.90
C PRO A 26 -4.07 0.18 -15.98
N LEU A 27 -3.57 1.30 -15.41
CA LEU A 27 -4.20 2.60 -15.62
C LEU A 27 -3.92 3.11 -17.05
N GLU A 28 -4.77 4.00 -17.56
CA GLU A 28 -4.52 4.68 -18.84
C GLU A 28 -3.19 5.47 -18.77
N ASP A 29 -2.37 5.31 -19.82
CA ASP A 29 -1.01 5.87 -19.96
C ASP A 29 0.03 5.45 -18.89
N GLU A 30 -0.27 4.41 -18.13
CA GLU A 30 0.63 3.89 -17.12
C GLU A 30 1.78 3.08 -17.73
N THR A 31 3.01 3.51 -17.48
CA THR A 31 4.18 2.77 -17.96
C THR A 31 4.36 1.45 -17.18
N PRO A 32 4.92 0.41 -17.80
CA PRO A 32 5.31 -0.81 -17.08
C PRO A 32 6.22 -0.55 -15.88
N GLN A 33 7.12 0.43 -15.98
CA GLN A 33 8.00 0.83 -14.87
C GLN A 33 7.21 1.43 -13.69
N ALA A 34 6.19 2.24 -13.96
CA ALA A 34 5.32 2.79 -12.92
C ALA A 34 4.57 1.69 -12.16
N ARG A 35 4.14 0.62 -12.85
CA ARG A 35 3.52 -0.56 -12.21
C ARG A 35 4.47 -1.27 -11.26
N LEU A 36 5.72 -1.50 -11.66
CA LEU A 36 6.73 -2.11 -10.79
C LEU A 36 7.02 -1.24 -9.54
N LYS A 37 7.11 0.08 -9.71
CA LYS A 37 7.25 1.02 -8.59
C LYS A 37 6.06 0.94 -7.63
N GLN A 38 4.83 0.84 -8.14
CA GLN A 38 3.62 0.70 -7.33
C GLN A 38 3.58 -0.60 -6.53
N ILE A 39 3.95 -1.73 -7.14
CA ILE A 39 4.03 -3.03 -6.45
C ILE A 39 5.04 -2.95 -5.29
N GLY A 40 6.23 -2.41 -5.56
CA GLY A 40 7.24 -2.19 -4.52
C GLY A 40 6.74 -1.26 -3.42
N MET A 41 6.11 -0.15 -3.79
CA MET A 41 5.56 0.82 -2.85
C MET A 41 4.47 0.20 -1.96
N MET A 42 3.50 -0.52 -2.51
CA MET A 42 2.46 -1.20 -1.71
C MET A 42 3.06 -2.20 -0.71
N THR A 43 4.11 -2.93 -1.10
CA THR A 43 4.82 -3.86 -0.22
C THR A 43 5.45 -3.15 0.98
N ILE A 44 6.08 -1.99 0.75
CA ILE A 44 6.66 -1.16 1.82
C ILE A 44 5.56 -0.58 2.71
N LEU A 45 4.52 0.00 2.13
CA LEU A 45 3.40 0.60 2.88
C LEU A 45 2.68 -0.43 3.75
N TYR A 46 2.53 -1.66 3.26
CA TYR A 46 1.93 -2.73 4.04
C TYR A 46 2.83 -3.18 5.20
N THR A 47 4.14 -3.27 4.98
CA THR A 47 5.12 -3.53 6.05
C THR A 47 5.09 -2.42 7.12
N MET A 48 5.06 -1.15 6.70
CA MET A 48 4.94 0.00 7.59
C MET A 48 3.64 -0.06 8.41
N THR A 49 2.52 -0.42 7.79
CA THR A 49 1.22 -0.57 8.46
C THR A 49 1.27 -1.65 9.53
N GLN A 50 1.88 -2.80 9.23
CA GLN A 50 2.08 -3.89 10.20
C GLN A 50 3.00 -3.47 11.37
N ALA A 51 3.97 -2.58 11.12
CA ALA A 51 4.81 -1.97 12.14
C ALA A 51 4.14 -0.80 12.88
N HIS A 52 2.84 -0.55 12.66
CA HIS A 52 2.09 0.57 13.21
C HIS A 52 2.69 1.96 12.92
N GLN A 53 3.43 2.08 11.82
CA GLN A 53 3.98 3.36 11.36
C GLN A 53 2.94 4.11 10.53
N LYS A 54 2.84 5.43 10.76
CA LYS A 54 1.96 6.28 9.95
C LYS A 54 2.49 6.37 8.52
N LEU A 55 1.63 6.17 7.53
CA LEU A 55 1.97 6.31 6.12
C LEU A 55 1.90 7.79 5.71
N THR A 56 2.83 8.59 6.21
CA THR A 56 2.96 10.00 5.77
C THR A 56 4.00 10.10 4.67
N LEU A 57 3.88 11.11 3.80
CA LEU A 57 4.87 11.35 2.73
C LEU A 57 6.31 11.41 3.28
N SER A 58 6.50 12.02 4.45
CA SER A 58 7.82 12.13 5.10
C SER A 58 8.37 10.76 5.54
N ASN A 59 7.56 9.94 6.20
CA ASN A 59 8.00 8.62 6.67
C ASN A 59 8.31 7.69 5.49
N ILE A 60 7.54 7.77 4.41
CA ILE A 60 7.77 6.96 3.22
C ILE A 60 9.10 7.35 2.55
N ILE A 61 9.39 8.65 2.44
CA ILE A 61 10.68 9.15 1.94
C ILE A 61 11.82 8.63 2.82
N GLU A 62 11.70 8.75 4.14
CA GLU A 62 12.72 8.31 5.09
C GLU A 62 13.02 6.81 4.98
N ILE A 63 11.99 5.97 4.83
CA ILE A 63 12.15 4.51 4.77
C ILE A 63 12.68 4.05 3.40
N THR A 64 12.26 4.71 2.32
CA THR A 64 12.61 4.27 0.96
C THR A 64 13.87 4.94 0.41
N ASP A 65 14.34 6.00 1.06
CA ASP A 65 15.42 6.90 0.59
C ASP A 65 15.18 7.46 -0.83
N LEU A 66 13.91 7.47 -1.26
CA LEU A 66 13.50 8.02 -2.55
C LEU A 66 13.30 9.53 -2.46
N THR A 67 13.45 10.20 -3.60
CA THR A 67 13.12 11.61 -3.70
C THR A 67 11.63 11.85 -3.41
N ARG A 68 11.31 13.04 -2.89
CA ARG A 68 9.92 13.46 -2.66
C ARG A 68 9.06 13.31 -3.91
N SER A 69 9.59 13.65 -5.09
CA SER A 69 8.88 13.52 -6.36
C SER A 69 8.63 12.05 -6.72
N GLY A 70 9.62 11.18 -6.54
CA GLY A 70 9.48 9.75 -6.84
C GLY A 70 8.45 9.05 -5.96
N VAL A 71 8.42 9.38 -4.67
CA VAL A 71 7.37 8.89 -3.76
C VAL A 71 6.01 9.45 -4.16
N LYS A 72 5.92 10.77 -4.39
CA LYS A 72 4.66 11.43 -4.76
C LYS A 72 4.07 10.83 -6.03
N GLU A 73 4.85 10.70 -7.09
CA GLU A 73 4.41 10.12 -8.37
C GLU A 73 3.80 8.73 -8.17
N THR A 74 4.48 7.86 -7.41
CA THR A 74 4.03 6.49 -7.19
C THR A 74 2.78 6.42 -6.31
N VAL A 75 2.74 7.21 -5.23
CA VAL A 75 1.60 7.23 -4.31
C VAL A 75 0.36 7.86 -4.96
N ASP A 76 0.53 8.90 -5.79
CA ASP A 76 -0.59 9.54 -6.49
C ASP A 76 -1.26 8.54 -7.47
N LEU A 77 -0.50 7.65 -8.12
CA LEU A 77 -1.05 6.56 -8.94
C LEU A 77 -1.84 5.55 -8.09
N LEU A 78 -1.32 5.17 -6.93
CA LEU A 78 -2.00 4.26 -6.00
C LEU A 78 -3.30 4.85 -5.43
N VAL A 79 -3.33 6.17 -5.19
CA VAL A 79 -4.55 6.90 -4.82
C VAL A 79 -5.53 6.93 -5.99
N LYS A 80 -5.07 7.26 -7.21
CA LYS A 80 -5.90 7.25 -8.42
C LYS A 80 -6.55 5.89 -8.67
N ARG A 81 -5.84 4.80 -8.35
CA ARG A 81 -6.31 3.41 -8.45
C ARG A 81 -7.29 3.01 -7.35
N GLY A 82 -7.40 3.80 -6.27
CA GLY A 82 -8.22 3.46 -5.10
C GLY A 82 -7.59 2.42 -4.17
N MET A 83 -6.29 2.13 -4.31
CA MET A 83 -5.56 1.26 -3.38
C MET A 83 -5.13 2.00 -2.11
N LEU A 84 -4.96 3.32 -2.21
CA LEU A 84 -4.69 4.20 -1.09
C LEU A 84 -5.77 5.26 -0.96
N VAL A 85 -6.11 5.59 0.28
CA VAL A 85 -6.95 6.74 0.62
C VAL A 85 -6.05 7.85 1.14
N GLU A 86 -6.12 9.01 0.51
CA GLU A 86 -5.40 10.20 0.98
C GLU A 86 -6.24 10.98 2.00
N THR A 87 -5.60 11.38 3.08
CA THR A 87 -6.14 12.29 4.08
C THR A 87 -5.13 13.40 4.42
N MET A 88 -5.65 14.56 4.80
CA MET A 88 -4.83 15.67 5.29
C MET A 88 -4.71 15.55 6.81
N GLY A 89 -3.55 15.08 7.28
CA GLY A 89 -3.24 14.93 8.70
C GLY A 89 -2.45 16.11 9.27
N LYS A 90 -2.26 16.14 10.59
CA LYS A 90 -1.30 17.04 11.25
C LYS A 90 0.11 16.49 11.04
N ASN A 91 1.06 17.35 10.67
CA ASN A 91 2.47 16.98 10.57
C ASN A 91 3.05 16.62 11.95
N SER A 92 4.20 15.94 11.97
CA SER A 92 4.88 15.49 13.19
C SER A 92 5.19 16.61 14.19
N MET A 93 5.22 17.87 13.74
CA MET A 93 5.43 19.06 14.57
C MET A 93 4.14 19.76 15.02
N GLY A 94 2.96 19.24 14.69
CA GLY A 94 1.66 19.78 15.08
C GLY A 94 1.31 21.17 14.50
N ARG A 95 2.08 21.67 13.53
CA ARG A 95 2.04 23.06 13.03
C ARG A 95 1.77 23.19 11.53
N GLY A 96 1.59 22.07 10.82
CA GLY A 96 1.28 22.08 9.38
C GLY A 96 0.48 20.86 8.94
N THR A 97 -0.04 20.89 7.72
CA THR A 97 -0.75 19.78 7.08
C THR A 97 0.25 18.82 6.43
N ALA A 98 0.11 17.53 6.71
CA ALA A 98 0.87 16.47 6.05
C ALA A 98 -0.11 15.57 5.28
N ARG A 99 0.26 15.22 4.03
CA ARG A 99 -0.41 14.14 3.32
C ARG A 99 -0.16 12.84 4.06
N GLN A 100 -1.24 12.22 4.50
CA GLN A 100 -1.26 10.92 5.13
C GLN A 100 -2.07 9.96 4.27
N PHE A 101 -1.65 8.71 4.24
CA PHE A 101 -2.27 7.68 3.44
C PHE A 101 -2.73 6.53 4.33
N GLU A 102 -3.73 5.81 3.86
CA GLU A 102 -4.16 4.54 4.43
C GLU A 102 -4.42 3.55 3.30
N ILE A 103 -4.14 2.26 3.54
CA ILE A 103 -4.53 1.21 2.60
C ILE A 103 -6.06 1.16 2.57
N SER A 104 -6.64 1.16 1.36
CA SER A 104 -8.09 1.23 1.23
C SER A 104 -8.77 0.04 1.89
N GLN A 105 -9.90 0.30 2.55
CA GLN A 105 -10.70 -0.76 3.17
C GLN A 105 -11.21 -1.75 2.13
N ASP A 106 -11.50 -1.30 0.90
CA ASP A 106 -11.86 -2.18 -0.22
C ASP A 106 -10.77 -3.23 -0.49
N LEU A 107 -9.50 -2.81 -0.56
CA LEU A 107 -8.37 -3.71 -0.77
C LEU A 107 -8.22 -4.71 0.38
N LEU A 108 -8.39 -4.25 1.62
CA LEU A 108 -8.34 -5.13 2.81
C LEU A 108 -9.53 -6.09 2.88
N SER A 109 -10.72 -5.65 2.45
CA SER A 109 -11.91 -6.49 2.35
C SER A 109 -11.71 -7.59 1.30
N LYS A 110 -11.18 -7.27 0.13
CA LYS A 110 -10.80 -8.26 -0.91
C LYS A 110 -9.80 -9.28 -0.38
N LEU A 111 -8.81 -8.84 0.38
CA LEU A 111 -7.84 -9.73 1.03
C LEU A 111 -8.50 -10.68 2.03
N SER A 112 -9.50 -10.19 2.77
CA SER A 112 -10.23 -11.01 3.76
C SER A 112 -11.18 -12.02 3.11
N SER A 113 -11.79 -11.69 1.97
CA SER A 113 -12.69 -12.60 1.24
C SER A 113 -11.95 -13.78 0.62
N PHE A 114 -10.71 -13.58 0.16
CA PHE A 114 -9.84 -14.67 -0.30
C PHE A 114 -9.59 -15.74 0.77
N ARG A 115 -9.59 -15.34 2.06
CA ARG A 115 -9.47 -16.29 3.19
C ARG A 115 -10.76 -17.06 3.41
N ALA A 116 -11.92 -16.38 3.39
CA ALA A 116 -13.22 -16.98 3.65
C ALA A 116 -13.63 -18.02 2.59
N SER A 117 -13.23 -17.85 1.33
CA SER A 117 -13.49 -18.82 0.26
C SER A 117 -12.65 -20.10 0.35
N GLN A 118 -11.53 -20.10 1.07
CA GLN A 118 -10.68 -21.30 1.24
C GLN A 118 -11.02 -22.09 2.51
N ASP A 119 -11.45 -21.42 3.59
CA ASP A 119 -11.90 -22.12 4.82
C ASP A 119 -13.26 -22.85 4.62
N ALA A 120 -13.94 -22.62 3.50
CA ALA A 120 -15.22 -23.21 3.14
C ALA A 120 -15.10 -24.41 2.17
N GLY A 121 -13.88 -24.86 1.84
CA GLY A 121 -13.59 -26.04 1.00
C GLY A 121 -12.86 -27.12 1.79
#